data_AF-A0A9X1DR70-F1
#
_entry.id   AF-A0A9X1DR70-F1
#
_cell.length_a   1.000
_cell.length_b   1.000
_cell.length_c   1.000
_cell.angle_alpha   90.00
_cell.angle_beta   90.00
_cell.angle_gamma   90.00
#
_symmetry.space_group_name_H-M   'P 1'
#
loop_
_entity.id
_entity.type
_entity.pdbx_description
1 polymer ?
#
loop_
_entity_poly.entity_id
_entity_poly.type
_entity_poly.pdbx_seq_one_letter_code
_entity_poly.pdbx_strand_id
1 'polypeptide(L)'
;MDIKVTNVDILYIKEIDQKAADLSKKLGRKFSRNEYIKMLIQNDCELRLTKLKEDKFDQAVDSLAHTLDRQTDKLQEFINSNNRLFHLLASGIDIEEQVGKL
;
A
#
# COMPACT_ATOMS: atom_id res chain seq x y z
N MET A 1 -17.95 27.61 -1.52
CA MET A 1 -18.13 27.45 -2.98
C MET A 1 -19.34 26.56 -3.17
N ASP A 2 -20.35 27.03 -3.90
CA ASP A 2 -21.62 26.29 -4.04
C ASP A 2 -21.59 25.41 -5.29
N ILE A 3 -21.85 24.11 -5.09
CA ILE A 3 -21.90 23.12 -6.17
C ILE A 3 -23.37 22.81 -6.44
N LYS A 4 -23.80 23.00 -7.69
CA LYS A 4 -25.12 22.59 -8.16
C LYS A 4 -25.00 21.30 -8.95
N VAL A 5 -25.57 20.22 -8.43
CA VAL A 5 -25.66 18.94 -9.14
C VAL A 5 -26.95 18.94 -9.96
N THR A 6 -26.83 18.74 -11.27
CA THR A 6 -27.95 18.71 -12.22
C THR A 6 -27.87 17.46 -13.11
N ASN A 7 -28.97 17.17 -13.82
CA ASN A 7 -29.06 16.05 -14.77
C ASN A 7 -28.73 14.67 -14.16
N VAL A 8 -29.21 14.43 -12.95
CA VAL A 8 -29.09 13.13 -12.25
C VAL A 8 -30.32 12.29 -12.56
N ASP A 9 -30.13 10.99 -12.77
CA ASP A 9 -31.23 10.04 -12.95
C ASP A 9 -32.18 10.08 -11.74
N ILE A 10 -33.47 10.10 -12.02
CA ILE A 10 -34.54 10.11 -11.03
C ILE A 10 -34.46 8.90 -10.10
N LEU A 11 -34.04 7.74 -10.60
CA LEU A 11 -33.88 6.53 -9.79
C LEU A 11 -32.84 6.74 -8.69
N TYR A 12 -31.67 7.31 -9.03
CA TYR A 12 -30.63 7.61 -8.04
C TYR A 12 -31.06 8.70 -7.05
N ILE A 13 -31.83 9.69 -7.50
CA ILE A 13 -32.39 10.71 -6.59
C ILE A 13 -33.30 10.05 -5.54
N LYS A 14 -34.16 9.11 -5.96
CA LYS A 14 -35.05 8.36 -5.04
C LYS A 14 -34.27 7.52 -4.03
N GLU A 15 -33.23 6.83 -4.49
CA GLU A 15 -32.37 6.05 -3.58
C GLU A 15 -31.66 6.94 -2.55
N ILE A 16 -31.12 8.08 -2.99
CA ILE A 16 -30.49 9.06 -2.12
C ILE A 16 -31.49 9.55 -1.06
N ASP A 17 -32.72 9.86 -1.46
CA ASP A 17 -33.76 10.30 -0.54
C ASP A 17 -34.10 9.24 0.49
N GLN A 18 -34.24 7.99 0.07
CA GLN A 18 -34.52 6.88 0.95
C GLN A 18 -33.38 6.68 1.97
N LYS A 19 -32.13 6.69 1.51
CA LYS A 19 -30.96 6.55 2.38
C LYS A 19 -30.80 7.73 3.34
N ALA A 20 -31.10 8.96 2.92
CA ALA A 20 -31.12 10.13 3.79
C ALA A 20 -32.22 10.02 4.87
N ALA A 21 -33.40 9.51 4.51
CA ALA A 21 -34.48 9.25 5.46
C ALA A 21 -34.11 8.16 6.48
N ASP A 22 -33.47 7.08 6.03
CA ASP A 22 -33.01 6.00 6.92
C ASP A 22 -31.90 6.48 7.87
N LEU A 23 -30.96 7.29 7.39
CA LEU A 23 -29.96 7.94 8.23
C LEU A 23 -30.59 8.92 9.22
N SER A 24 -31.62 9.66 8.82
CA SER A 24 -32.35 10.54 9.73
C SER A 24 -32.95 9.76 10.91
N LYS A 25 -33.53 8.59 10.63
CA LYS A 25 -34.07 7.69 11.66
C LYS A 25 -32.97 7.18 12.59
N LYS A 26 -31.84 6.74 12.03
CA LYS A 26 -30.71 6.19 12.81
C LYS A 26 -30.03 7.23 13.69
N LEU A 27 -29.87 8.46 13.19
CA LEU A 27 -29.18 9.55 13.89
C LEU A 27 -30.09 10.28 14.90
N GLY A 28 -31.41 10.04 14.87
CA GLY A 28 -32.37 10.76 15.71
C GLY A 28 -32.50 12.25 15.37
N ARG A 29 -32.00 12.68 14.21
CA ARG A 29 -32.09 14.07 13.72
C ARG A 29 -32.48 14.09 12.25
N LYS A 30 -33.07 15.20 11.80
CA LYS A 30 -33.31 15.42 10.36
C LYS A 30 -31.97 15.44 9.64
N PHE A 31 -31.80 14.54 8.68
CA PHE A 31 -30.64 14.44 7.82
C PHE A 31 -31.09 14.66 6.37
N SER A 32 -30.68 15.78 5.80
CA SER A 32 -31.17 16.23 4.50
C SER A 32 -30.48 15.49 3.34
N ARG A 33 -31.15 15.48 2.18
CA ARG A 33 -30.54 15.05 0.90
C ARG A 33 -29.19 15.72 0.66
N ASN A 34 -29.09 17.03 0.91
CA ASN A 34 -27.86 17.78 0.70
C ASN A 34 -26.74 17.31 1.63
N GLU A 35 -27.03 17.09 2.92
CA GLU A 35 -26.06 16.50 3.85
C GLU A 35 -25.60 15.11 3.40
N TYR A 36 -26.51 14.29 2.87
CA TYR A 36 -26.15 12.98 2.33
C TYR A 36 -25.23 13.08 1.12
N ILE A 37 -25.53 13.97 0.17
CA ILE A 37 -24.68 14.21 -1.00
C ILE A 37 -23.30 14.71 -0.57
N LYS A 38 -23.21 15.65 0.39
CA LYS A 38 -21.94 16.12 0.94
C LYS A 38 -21.12 14.99 1.55
N MET A 39 -21.77 14.13 2.33
CA MET A 39 -21.14 12.96 2.94
C MET A 39 -20.61 11.98 1.88
N LEU A 40 -21.38 11.71 0.81
CA LEU A 40 -20.93 10.86 -0.28
C LEU A 40 -19.69 11.42 -0.99
N ILE A 41 -19.68 12.73 -1.26
CA ILE A 41 -18.53 13.40 -1.89
C ILE A 41 -17.31 13.33 -0.98
N GLN A 42 -17.46 13.62 0.32
CA GLN A 42 -16.35 13.53 1.27
C GLN A 42 -15.80 12.11 1.37
N ASN A 43 -16.68 11.11 1.53
CA ASN A 43 -16.28 9.71 1.62
C ASN A 43 -15.58 9.21 0.34
N ASP A 44 -16.06 9.57 -0.86
CA ASP A 44 -15.41 9.15 -2.11
C ASP A 44 -14.04 9.79 -2.28
N CYS A 45 -13.91 11.09 -1.94
CA CYS A 45 -12.63 11.78 -1.93
C CYS A 45 -11.64 11.13 -0.95
N GLU A 46 -12.09 10.81 0.27
CA GLU A 46 -11.27 10.15 1.28
C GLU A 46 -10.90 8.73 0.89
N LEU A 47 -11.84 7.96 0.33
CA LEU A 47 -11.61 6.57 -0.10
C LEU A 47 -10.53 6.49 -1.19
N ARG A 48 -10.61 7.35 -2.21
CA ARG A 48 -9.61 7.38 -3.29
C ARG A 48 -8.24 7.78 -2.78
N LEU A 49 -8.19 8.74 -1.86
CA LEU A 49 -6.95 9.21 -1.24
C LEU A 49 -6.32 8.13 -0.36
N THR A 50 -7.13 7.41 0.42
CA THR A 50 -6.69 6.26 1.23
C THR A 50 -6.15 5.15 0.34
N LYS A 51 -6.88 4.78 -0.71
CA LYS A 51 -6.41 3.77 -1.66
C LYS A 51 -5.07 4.13 -2.30
N LEU A 52 -4.91 5.39 -2.72
CA LEU A 52 -3.63 5.87 -3.26
C LEU A 52 -2.50 5.80 -2.23
N LYS A 53 -2.79 6.07 -0.96
CA LYS A 53 -1.79 5.96 0.13
C LYS A 53 -1.43 4.50 0.40
N GLU A 54 -2.41 3.60 0.40
CA GLU A 54 -2.20 2.15 0.53
C GLU A 54 -1.32 1.65 -0.62
N ASP A 55 -1.67 1.94 -1.88
CA ASP A 55 -0.90 1.52 -3.05
C ASP A 55 0.57 2.00 -2.99
N LYS A 56 0.79 3.26 -2.57
CA LYS A 56 2.15 3.80 -2.40
C LYS A 56 2.90 3.19 -1.22
N PHE A 57 2.20 2.88 -0.14
CA PHE A 57 2.79 2.24 1.02
C PHE A 57 3.22 0.82 0.68
N ASP A 58 2.35 0.04 0.04
CA ASP A 58 2.64 -1.32 -0.41
C ASP A 58 3.83 -1.34 -1.37
N GLN A 59 3.86 -0.42 -2.35
CA GLN A 59 5.01 -0.27 -3.25
C GLN A 59 6.33 0.03 -2.51
N ALA A 60 6.28 0.87 -1.46
CA ALA A 60 7.45 1.19 -0.65
C ALA A 60 7.91 0.00 0.19
N VAL A 61 6.97 -0.76 0.75
CA VAL A 61 7.25 -1.99 1.51
C VAL A 61 7.89 -3.05 0.61
N ASP A 62 7.35 -3.28 -0.58
CA ASP A 62 7.91 -4.23 -1.55
C ASP A 62 9.32 -3.82 -1.99
N SER A 63 9.52 -2.53 -2.28
CA SER A 63 10.85 -2.01 -2.64
C SER A 63 11.86 -2.18 -1.51
N LEU A 64 11.42 -1.99 -0.27
CA LEU A 64 12.24 -2.19 0.92
C LEU A 64 12.57 -3.67 1.10
N ALA A 65 11.60 -4.56 0.97
CA ALA A 65 11.78 -6.01 1.07
C ALA A 65 12.81 -6.50 0.05
N HIS A 66 12.67 -6.11 -1.22
CA HIS A 66 13.65 -6.45 -2.27
C HIS A 66 15.04 -5.88 -1.98
N THR A 67 15.13 -4.68 -1.40
CA THR A 67 16.41 -4.08 -1.04
C THR A 67 17.09 -4.85 0.09
N LEU A 68 16.33 -5.27 1.11
CA LEU A 68 16.84 -6.05 2.24
C LEU A 68 17.28 -7.45 1.81
N ASP A 69 16.54 -8.10 0.92
CA ASP A 69 16.88 -9.40 0.34
C ASP A 69 18.24 -9.31 -0.40
N ARG A 70 18.36 -8.32 -1.29
CA ARG A 70 19.63 -8.06 -2.01
C ARG A 70 20.79 -7.72 -1.06
N GLN A 71 20.54 -7.00 0.03
CA GLN A 71 21.56 -6.70 1.02
C GLN A 71 22.01 -7.96 1.76
N THR A 72 21.09 -8.86 2.06
CA THR A 72 21.38 -10.15 2.69
C THR A 72 22.29 -11.00 1.81
N ASP A 73 21.99 -11.10 0.51
CA ASP A 73 22.84 -11.81 -0.45
C ASP A 73 24.25 -11.21 -0.52
N LYS A 74 24.34 -9.87 -0.60
CA LYS A 74 25.64 -9.18 -0.67
C LYS A 74 26.47 -9.36 0.59
N LEU A 75 25.82 -9.38 1.76
CA LEU A 75 26.50 -9.69 3.02
C LEU A 75 26.99 -11.13 3.06
N GLN A 76 26.21 -12.08 2.54
CA GLN A 76 26.63 -13.48 2.46
C GLN A 76 27.82 -13.65 1.50
N GLU A 77 27.81 -13.00 0.33
CA GLU A 77 28.95 -12.96 -0.60
C GLU A 77 30.20 -12.38 0.07
N PHE A 78 30.06 -11.30 0.84
CA PHE A 78 31.16 -10.68 1.58
C PHE A 78 31.72 -11.61 2.67
N ILE A 79 30.84 -12.28 3.44
CA ILE A 79 31.24 -13.28 4.45
C ILE A 79 32.01 -14.42 3.78
N ASN A 80 31.49 -14.97 2.68
CA ASN A 80 32.14 -16.04 1.94
C ASN A 80 33.52 -15.62 1.43
N SER A 81 33.63 -14.43 0.85
CA SER A 81 34.88 -13.86 0.35
C SER A 81 35.91 -13.67 1.48
N ASN A 82 35.49 -13.17 2.63
CA ASN A 82 36.37 -13.00 3.78
C ASN A 82 36.82 -14.34 4.38
N ASN A 83 35.90 -15.30 4.52
CA ASN A 83 36.26 -16.64 4.98
C ASN A 83 37.32 -17.26 4.07
N ARG A 84 37.13 -17.17 2.75
CA ARG A 84 38.12 -17.60 1.76
C ARG A 84 39.46 -16.90 1.95
N LEU A 85 39.46 -15.58 2.10
CA LEU A 85 40.68 -14.81 2.34
C LEU A 85 41.39 -15.28 3.62
N PHE A 86 40.66 -15.46 4.73
CA PHE A 86 41.25 -15.93 5.98
C PHE A 86 41.83 -17.33 5.85
N HIS A 87 41.16 -18.24 5.15
CA HIS A 87 41.70 -19.57 4.88
C HIS A 87 42.94 -19.53 4.00
N LEU A 88 42.95 -18.70 2.95
CA LEU A 88 44.12 -18.52 2.09
C LEU A 88 45.30 -17.97 2.90
N LEU A 89 45.07 -16.98 3.77
CA LEU A 89 46.12 -16.40 4.61
C LEU A 89 46.64 -17.40 5.67
N ALA A 90 45.76 -18.23 6.24
CA ALA A 90 46.14 -19.20 7.27
C ALA A 90 46.81 -20.46 6.72
N SER A 91 46.35 -20.95 5.56
CA SER A 91 46.77 -22.25 4.99
C SER A 91 47.62 -22.13 3.73
N GLY A 92 47.65 -20.97 3.07
CA GLY A 92 48.28 -20.77 1.76
C GLY A 92 47.51 -21.40 0.60
N ILE A 93 46.34 -22.00 0.84
CA ILE A 93 45.53 -22.74 -0.14
C ILE A 93 44.19 -22.03 -0.34
N ASP A 94 43.78 -21.91 -1.60
CA ASP A 94 42.48 -21.39 -1.98
C ASP A 94 41.40 -22.49 -1.93
N ILE A 95 40.34 -22.27 -1.16
CA ILE A 95 39.29 -23.27 -0.93
C ILE A 95 38.40 -23.50 -2.16
N GLU A 96 38.27 -22.52 -3.07
CA GLU A 96 37.49 -22.71 -4.31
C GLU A 96 38.21 -23.58 -5.35
N GLU A 97 39.55 -23.66 -5.33
CA GLU A 97 40.30 -24.56 -6.22
C GLU A 97 40.09 -26.05 -5.89
N GLN A 98 39.62 -26.38 -4.69
CA GLN A 98 39.34 -27.76 -4.28
C GLN A 98 37.94 -28.24 -4.64
N VAL A 99 36.94 -27.34 -4.68
CA VAL A 99 35.54 -27.72 -5.01
C VAL A 99 35.38 -28.03 -6.51
N GLY A 100 36.20 -27.43 -7.37
CA GLY A 100 36.19 -27.72 -8.82
C GLY A 100 36.95 -28.97 -9.27
N LYS A 101 37.52 -29.75 -8.34
CA LYS A 101 38.33 -30.96 -8.64
C LYS A 101 37.71 -32.28 -8.14
N LEU A 102 36.47 -32.25 -7.63
CA LEU A 102 35.70 -33.43 -7.23
C LEU A 102 34.55 -33.69 -8.22
#